data_AF-A0A923YC59-F1
#
_entry.id   AF-A0A923YC59-F1
#
_cell.length_a   1.000
_cell.length_b   1.000
_cell.length_c   1.000
_cell.angle_alpha   90.00
_cell.angle_beta   90.00
_cell.angle_gamma   90.00
#
_symmetry.space_group_name_H-M   'P 1'
#
loop_
_entity.id
_entity.type
_entity.pdbx_description
1 polymer ?
#
loop_
_entity_poly.entity_id
_entity_poly.type
_entity_poly.pdbx_seq_one_letter_code
_entity_poly.pdbx_strand_id
1 'polypeptide(L)' 'MAIRVQGLSCTIYLRRADDLPVVRDAFERHVGVHSTAAREAVYLRADICRADLLVEIEAHGVVPVAGSTACAS' A
#
# COMPACT_ATOMS: atom_id res chain seq x y z
N MET A 1 12.28 6.00 15.32
CA MET A 1 11.70 6.60 14.11
C MET A 1 10.63 5.65 13.60
N ALA A 2 9.36 6.06 13.59
CA ALA A 2 8.23 5.17 13.26
C ALA A 2 7.67 5.56 11.90
N ILE A 3 7.54 4.59 10.99
CA ILE A 3 6.86 4.82 9.72
C ILE A 3 5.35 4.84 9.97
N ARG A 4 4.69 5.85 9.41
CA ARG A 4 3.25 6.03 9.47
C ARG A 4 2.61 5.35 8.27
N VAL A 5 1.50 4.64 8.48
CA VAL A 5 0.79 3.92 7.41
C VAL A 5 0.42 4.83 6.24
N GLN A 6 0.11 6.11 6.52
CA GLN A 6 -0.24 7.10 5.50
C GLN A 6 0.92 7.42 4.52
N GLY A 7 2.15 7.12 4.90
CA GLY A 7 3.37 7.39 4.12
C GLY A 7 3.97 6.15 3.47
N LEU A 8 3.24 5.04 3.40
CA LEU A 8 3.70 3.81 2.76
C LEU A 8 3.29 3.77 1.29
N SER A 9 4.10 3.14 0.44
CA SER A 9 3.70 2.73 -0.90
C SER A 9 3.04 1.36 -0.82
N CYS A 10 1.82 1.22 -1.32
CA CYS A 10 1.01 0.01 -1.13
C CYS A 10 0.70 -0.69 -2.46
N THR A 11 0.78 -2.01 -2.47
CA THR A 11 0.21 -2.87 -3.51
C THR A 11 -0.93 -3.67 -2.92
N ILE A 12 -2.12 -3.57 -3.53
CA ILE A 12 -3.35 -4.18 -3.07
C ILE A 12 -3.76 -5.24 -4.07
N TYR A 13 -3.63 -6.50 -3.67
CA TYR A 13 -4.02 -7.65 -4.47
C TYR A 13 -5.46 -8.03 -4.16
N LEU A 14 -6.30 -8.11 -5.19
CA LEU A 14 -7.69 -8.56 -5.08
C LEU A 14 -7.84 -9.94 -5.70
N ARG A 15 -8.54 -10.84 -5.00
CA ARG A 15 -8.98 -12.11 -5.59
C ARG A 15 -10.01 -11.87 -6.70
N ARG A 16 -10.97 -10.98 -6.46
CA ARG A 16 -12.04 -10.63 -7.41
C ARG A 16 -11.89 -9.17 -7.81
N ALA A 17 -11.80 -8.90 -9.11
CA ALA A 17 -11.69 -7.54 -9.61
C ALA A 17 -12.92 -6.68 -9.26
N ASP A 18 -14.09 -7.31 -9.17
CA ASP A 18 -15.36 -6.64 -8.84
C ASP A 18 -15.38 -6.07 -7.40
N ASP A 19 -14.48 -6.53 -6.53
CA ASP A 19 -14.33 -6.01 -5.17
C ASP A 19 -13.55 -4.69 -5.13
N LEU A 20 -12.99 -4.22 -6.24
CA LEU A 20 -12.17 -3.00 -6.28
C LEU A 20 -12.86 -1.78 -5.66
N PRO A 21 -14.12 -1.45 -5.98
CA PRO A 21 -14.77 -0.26 -5.41
C PRO A 21 -14.88 -0.33 -3.88
N VAL A 22 -15.26 -1.49 -3.33
CA VAL A 22 -15.44 -1.66 -1.88
C VAL A 22 -14.10 -1.72 -1.14
N VAL A 23 -13.09 -2.38 -1.72
CA VAL A 23 -11.75 -2.45 -1.13
C VAL A 23 -11.09 -1.08 -1.14
N ARG A 24 -11.22 -0.32 -2.24
CA ARG A 24 -10.67 1.04 -2.35
C ARG A 24 -11.30 1.97 -1.33
N ASP A 25 -12.62 2.01 -1.23
CA ASP A 25 -13.31 2.84 -0.24
C ASP A 25 -12.91 2.47 1.20
N ALA A 26 -12.87 1.17 1.51
CA ALA A 26 -12.42 0.70 2.82
C ALA A 26 -10.97 1.13 3.10
N PHE A 27 -10.06 0.96 2.14
CA PHE A 27 -8.66 1.33 2.28
C PHE A 27 -8.50 2.85 2.49
N GLU A 28 -9.09 3.67 1.63
CA GLU A 28 -9.02 5.13 1.69
C GLU A 28 -9.60 5.70 2.99
N ARG A 29 -10.65 5.09 3.56
CA ARG A 29 -11.18 5.49 4.88
C ARG A 29 -10.19 5.26 6.02
N HIS A 30 -9.32 4.27 5.92
CA HIS A 30 -8.35 3.95 6.98
C HIS A 30 -7.04 4.72 6.82
N VAL A 31 -6.54 4.89 5.59
CA VAL A 31 -5.27 5.59 5.36
C VAL A 31 -5.45 7.09 5.11
N GLY A 32 -6.67 7.53 4.80
CA GLY A 32 -7.00 8.88 4.37
C GLY A 32 -6.81 9.04 2.87
N VAL A 33 -7.85 9.52 2.18
CA VAL A 33 -7.90 9.68 0.70
C VAL A 33 -6.77 10.55 0.13
N HIS A 34 -6.21 11.47 0.92
CA HIS A 34 -5.13 12.35 0.51
C HIS A 34 -3.73 11.86 0.91
N SER A 35 -3.64 10.71 1.57
CA SER A 35 -2.35 10.11 1.96
C SER A 35 -1.55 9.61 0.77
N THR A 36 -0.23 9.50 0.92
CA THR A 36 0.63 8.84 -0.07
C THR A 36 0.16 7.41 -0.32
N ALA A 37 -0.17 6.68 0.74
CA ALA A 37 -0.70 5.32 0.65
C ALA A 37 -1.95 5.22 -0.23
N ALA A 38 -2.91 6.14 -0.12
CA ALA A 38 -4.09 6.17 -0.99
C ALA A 38 -3.76 6.56 -2.43
N ARG A 39 -2.95 7.61 -2.61
CA ARG A 39 -2.68 8.20 -3.93
C ARG A 39 -1.77 7.33 -4.81
N GLU A 40 -0.86 6.59 -4.20
CA GLU A 40 0.12 5.75 -4.89
C GLU A 40 -0.22 4.26 -4.83
N ALA A 41 -1.34 3.88 -4.20
CA ALA A 41 -1.78 2.49 -4.15
C ALA A 41 -1.98 1.91 -5.56
N VAL A 42 -1.36 0.77 -5.82
CA VAL A 42 -1.57 -0.02 -7.03
C VAL A 42 -2.52 -1.17 -6.72
N TYR A 43 -3.57 -1.32 -7.53
CA TYR A 43 -4.57 -2.39 -7.37
C TYR A 43 -4.39 -3.43 -8.46
N LEU A 44 -4.16 -4.69 -8.09
CA LEU A 44 -3.90 -5.80 -9.01
C LEU A 44 -4.84 -6.95 -8.74
N ARG A 45 -5.34 -7.63 -9.78
CA ARG A 45 -6.00 -8.92 -9.62
C ARG A 45 -4.93 -10.01 -9.52
N ALA A 46 -4.98 -10.84 -8.48
CA ALA A 46 -4.05 -11.95 -8.30
C ALA A 46 -4.70 -13.12 -7.55
N ASP A 47 -4.14 -14.32 -7.77
CA ASP A 47 -4.48 -15.48 -6.96
C ASP A 47 -3.72 -15.41 -5.64
N ILE A 48 -4.44 -15.11 -4.55
CA ILE A 48 -3.87 -15.06 -3.21
C ILE A 48 -3.64 -16.48 -2.70
N CYS A 49 -2.43 -16.77 -2.22
CA CYS A 49 -1.96 -18.11 -1.84
C CYS A 49 -2.86 -18.81 -0.81
N ARG A 50 -3.49 -18.03 0.08
CA ARG A 50 -4.50 -18.53 1.01
C ARG A 50 -5.90 -18.41 0.40
N ALA A 51 -6.58 -19.55 0.27
CA ALA A 51 -7.87 -19.66 -0.39
C ALA A 51 -8.99 -18.81 0.26
N ASP A 52 -8.93 -18.61 1.58
CA ASP A 52 -9.92 -17.86 2.34
C ASP A 52 -9.71 -16.34 2.31
N LEU A 53 -8.55 -15.87 1.86
CA LEU A 53 -8.27 -14.45 1.75
C LEU A 53 -8.87 -13.87 0.47
N LEU A 54 -9.55 -12.72 0.61
CA LEU A 54 -10.15 -11.96 -0.48
C LEU A 54 -9.26 -10.82 -0.98
N VAL A 55 -8.41 -10.31 -0.10
CA VAL A 55 -7.49 -9.19 -0.34
C VAL A 55 -6.18 -9.44 0.38
N GLU A 56 -5.08 -9.01 -0.22
CA GLU A 56 -3.76 -8.93 0.40
C GLU A 56 -3.18 -7.52 0.16
N ILE A 57 -2.54 -6.94 1.18
CA ILE A 57 -1.97 -5.59 1.13
C ILE A 57 -0.49 -5.67 1.52
N GLU A 58 0.38 -5.38 0.56
CA GLU A 58 1.82 -5.21 0.79
C GLU A 58 2.13 -3.72 0.90
N ALA A 59 2.95 -3.35 1.88
CA ALA A 59 3.28 -1.95 2.14
C ALA A 59 4.77 -1.76 2.39
N HIS A 60 5.37 -0.80 1.67
CA HIS A 60 6.79 -0.49 1.74
C HIS A 60 6.99 0.93 2.29
N GLY A 61 7.96 1.08 3.20
CA GLY A 61 8.36 2.38 3.73
C GLY A 61 9.87 2.51 3.74
N VAL A 62 10.36 3.74 3.57
CA VAL A 62 11.79 4.04 3.63
C VAL A 62 12.08 4.78 4.93
N VAL A 63 13.00 4.23 5.72
CA VAL A 63 13.56 4.93 6.88
C VAL A 63 14.94 5.43 6.50
N PRO A 64 15.14 6.74 6.29
CA PRO A 64 16.48 7.27 6.08
C PRO A 64 17.39 6.89 7.25
N VAL A 65 18.53 6.28 6.95
CA VAL A 65 19.61 6.11 7.91
C VAL A 65 20.35 7.44 8.00
N ALA A 66 20.54 7.95 9.22
CA ALA A 66 21.28 9.19 9.43
C ALA A 66 22.71 9.01 8.89
N GLY A 67 23.09 9.82 7.89
CA GLY A 67 24.45 9.83 7.33
C GLY A 67 24.57 9.61 5.81
N SER A 68 23.49 9.30 5.07
CA SER A 68 23.56 9.27 3.60
C SER A 68 23.36 10.67 3.02
N THR A 69 24.37 11.53 3.14
CA THR A 69 24.62 12.51 2.08
C THR A 69 25.05 11.73 0.85
N ALA A 70 24.26 11.87 -0.21
CA ALA A 70 24.53 11.32 -1.52
C ALA A 70 25.99 11.50 -1.94
N CYS A 71 26.60 10.46 -2.51
CA CYS A 71 27.59 10.68 -3.55
C CYS A 71 26.84 11.21 -4.77
N ALA A 72 26.62 12.53 -4.80
CA ALA A 72 26.36 13.24 -6.03
C ALA A 72 27.71 13.47 -6.71
N SER A 73 28.01 12.67 -7.73
CA SER A 73 29.03 12.90 -8.74
C SER A 73 28.51 12.42 -10.08
#